data_AF-A0A957WXT4-F1
#
_entry.id   AF-A0A957WXT4-F1
#
_cell.length_a   1.000
_cell.length_b   1.000
_cell.length_c   1.000
_cell.angle_alpha   90.00
_cell.angle_beta   90.00
_cell.angle_gamma   90.00
#
_symmetry.space_group_name_H-M   'P 1'
#
loop_
_entity.id
_entity.type
_entity.pdbx_description
1 polymer ?
#
loop_
_entity_poly.entity_id
_entity_poly.type
_entity_poly.pdbx_seq_one_letter_code
_entity_poly.pdbx_strand_id
1 'polypeptide(L)'
;MEREDIIQIVKSARLAGEVPDLSDRDLSGQDLSHIDLRGANLSGANLSGANLSGANLLRANLSGADLTHIDAFKTRWQGANLDRANLAGVS
;
A
#
# COMPACT_ATOMS: atom_id res chain seq x y z
N MET A 1 8.68 -3.77 -9.48
CA MET A 1 8.52 -5.11 -8.86
C MET A 1 7.18 -5.65 -9.31
N GLU A 2 7.05 -6.96 -9.56
CA GLU A 2 5.80 -7.52 -10.07
C GLU A 2 4.79 -7.76 -8.95
N ARG A 3 3.49 -7.82 -9.29
CA ARG A 3 2.40 -8.10 -8.32
C ARG A 3 2.64 -9.35 -7.49
N GLU A 4 3.17 -10.41 -8.09
CA GLU A 4 3.41 -11.68 -7.39
C GLU A 4 4.49 -11.56 -6.32
N ASP A 5 5.53 -10.74 -6.56
CA ASP A 5 6.57 -10.46 -5.57
C ASP A 5 5.96 -9.76 -4.34
N ILE A 6 5.03 -8.83 -4.55
CA ILE A 6 4.31 -8.12 -3.49
C ILE A 6 3.50 -9.11 -2.65
N ILE A 7 2.75 -10.00 -3.32
CA ILE A 7 1.96 -11.04 -2.65
C ILE A 7 2.87 -11.95 -1.83
N GLN A 8 4.02 -12.34 -2.36
CA GLN A 8 4.95 -13.21 -1.67
C GLN A 8 5.62 -12.53 -0.47
N ILE A 9 5.96 -11.23 -0.57
CA ILE A 9 6.44 -10.42 0.57
C ILE A 9 5.37 -10.36 1.66
N VAL A 10 4.13 -10.03 1.30
CA VAL A 10 3.03 -9.96 2.26
C VAL A 10 2.81 -11.31 2.92
N LYS A 11 2.73 -12.39 2.13
CA LYS A 11 2.48 -13.75 2.63
C LYS A 11 3.59 -14.22 3.56
N SER A 12 4.85 -14.03 3.18
CA SER A 12 5.99 -14.47 4.00
C SER A 12 6.06 -13.73 5.33
N ALA A 13 5.90 -12.40 5.34
CA ALA A 13 5.86 -11.62 6.58
C ALA A 13 4.74 -12.11 7.52
N ARG A 14 3.53 -12.35 6.98
CA ARG A 14 2.41 -12.85 7.79
C ARG A 14 2.68 -14.24 8.38
N LEU A 15 3.28 -15.15 7.61
CA LEU A 15 3.64 -16.48 8.10
C LEU A 15 4.72 -16.42 9.19
N ALA A 16 5.61 -15.42 9.14
CA ALA A 16 6.60 -15.15 10.17
C ALA A 16 6.05 -14.41 11.41
N GLY A 17 4.78 -13.96 11.37
CA GLY A 17 4.20 -13.12 12.42
C GLY A 17 4.67 -11.66 12.38
N GLU A 18 5.25 -11.24 11.26
CA GLU A 18 5.78 -9.91 11.01
C GLU A 18 4.78 -9.03 10.23
N VAL A 19 5.07 -7.74 10.15
CA VAL A 19 4.36 -6.80 9.28
C VAL A 19 5.04 -6.75 7.91
N PRO A 20 4.28 -6.71 6.79
CA PRO A 20 4.88 -6.57 5.47
C PRO A 20 5.66 -5.26 5.35
N ASP A 21 6.91 -5.35 4.89
CA ASP A 21 7.73 -4.18 4.59
C ASP A 21 7.84 -3.96 3.08
N LEU A 22 7.24 -2.87 2.63
CA LEU A 22 7.20 -2.39 1.25
C LEU A 22 7.72 -0.95 1.16
N SER A 23 8.46 -0.48 2.18
CA SER A 23 9.02 0.88 2.21
C SER A 23 9.92 1.17 1.02
N ASP A 24 9.87 2.42 0.56
CA ASP A 24 10.65 3.00 -0.55
C ASP A 24 10.57 2.25 -1.88
N ARG A 25 9.65 1.29 -2.03
CA ARG A 25 9.51 0.51 -3.25
C ARG A 25 8.72 1.26 -4.31
N ASP A 26 9.08 1.02 -5.55
CA ASP A 26 8.27 1.40 -6.70
C ASP A 26 7.16 0.37 -6.95
N LEU A 27 5.94 0.78 -6.61
CA LEU A 27 4.69 0.06 -6.77
C LEU A 27 3.74 0.81 -7.72
N SER A 28 4.26 1.75 -8.51
CA SER A 28 3.45 2.57 -9.41
C SER A 28 2.74 1.71 -10.47
N GLY A 29 1.48 2.05 -10.73
CA GLY A 29 0.61 1.34 -11.67
C GLY A 29 0.31 -0.12 -11.31
N GLN A 30 0.75 -0.63 -10.16
CA GLN A 30 0.55 -2.03 -9.79
C GLN A 30 -0.90 -2.32 -9.40
N ASP A 31 -1.35 -3.54 -9.68
CA ASP A 31 -2.62 -4.05 -9.16
C ASP A 31 -2.46 -4.59 -7.75
N LEU A 32 -2.80 -3.77 -6.76
CA LEU A 32 -2.81 -4.08 -5.34
C LEU A 32 -4.22 -4.36 -4.81
N SER A 33 -5.19 -4.53 -5.71
CA SER A 33 -6.58 -4.72 -5.34
C SER A 33 -6.74 -5.94 -4.43
N HIS A 34 -7.58 -5.79 -3.42
CA HIS A 34 -7.92 -6.82 -2.44
C HIS A 34 -6.75 -7.42 -1.62
N ILE A 35 -5.55 -6.83 -1.66
CA ILE A 35 -4.42 -7.30 -0.84
C ILE A 35 -4.60 -6.88 0.63
N ASP A 36 -4.24 -7.78 1.56
CA ASP A 36 -4.23 -7.50 2.99
C ASP A 36 -2.91 -6.85 3.47
N LEU A 37 -2.86 -5.52 3.32
CA LEU A 37 -1.75 -4.65 3.72
C LEU A 37 -1.91 -4.07 5.14
N ARG A 38 -2.69 -4.72 6.02
CA ARG A 38 -2.91 -4.23 7.40
C ARG A 38 -1.60 -4.03 8.15
N GLY A 39 -1.36 -2.81 8.64
CA GLY A 39 -0.14 -2.47 9.37
C GLY A 39 1.14 -2.53 8.53
N ALA A 40 1.05 -2.69 7.20
CA ALA A 40 2.23 -2.74 6.35
C ALA A 40 3.01 -1.43 6.40
N ASN A 41 4.32 -1.51 6.30
CA ASN A 41 5.17 -0.36 6.09
C ASN A 41 5.25 -0.04 4.60
N LEU A 42 4.61 1.06 4.18
CA LEU A 42 4.62 1.62 2.83
C LEU A 42 5.22 3.03 2.83
N SER A 43 5.99 3.38 3.86
CA SER A 43 6.62 4.70 3.95
C SER A 43 7.52 4.95 2.74
N GLY A 44 7.43 6.14 2.15
CA GLY A 44 8.19 6.53 0.97
C GLY A 44 7.86 5.75 -0.32
N ALA A 45 6.93 4.79 -0.28
CA ALA A 45 6.61 3.98 -1.46
C ALA A 45 5.97 4.84 -2.56
N ASN A 46 6.34 4.59 -3.81
CA ASN A 46 5.66 5.15 -4.96
C ASN A 46 4.45 4.26 -5.31
N LEU A 47 3.24 4.73 -4.99
CA LEU A 47 1.97 4.06 -5.30
C LEU A 47 1.22 4.80 -6.43
N SER A 48 1.87 5.73 -7.14
CA SER A 48 1.20 6.54 -8.16
C SER A 48 0.52 5.65 -9.22
N GLY A 49 -0.76 5.90 -9.49
CA GLY A 49 -1.58 5.14 -10.42
C GLY A 49 -1.88 3.69 -10.02
N ALA A 50 -1.51 3.25 -8.80
CA ALA A 50 -1.79 1.89 -8.36
C ALA A 50 -3.29 1.65 -8.17
N ASN A 51 -3.76 0.45 -8.48
CA ASN A 51 -5.11 0.01 -8.15
C ASN A 51 -5.13 -0.52 -6.71
N LEU A 52 -5.71 0.24 -5.78
CA LEU A 52 -5.89 -0.14 -4.37
C LEU A 52 -7.31 -0.63 -4.07
N SER A 53 -8.14 -0.84 -5.09
CA SER A 53 -9.56 -1.15 -4.88
C SER A 53 -9.76 -2.37 -3.95
N GLY A 54 -10.53 -2.15 -2.89
CA GLY A 54 -10.80 -3.16 -1.86
C GLY A 54 -9.58 -3.61 -1.04
N ALA A 55 -8.40 -3.00 -1.21
CA ALA A 55 -7.23 -3.31 -0.40
C ALA A 55 -7.44 -2.92 1.07
N ASN A 56 -6.78 -3.64 1.97
CA ASN A 56 -6.87 -3.39 3.41
C ASN A 56 -5.58 -2.76 3.93
N LEU A 57 -5.54 -1.44 4.01
CA LEU A 57 -4.46 -0.59 4.54
C LEU A 57 -4.71 -0.15 5.99
N LEU A 58 -5.57 -0.85 6.75
CA LEU A 58 -5.89 -0.45 8.12
C LEU A 58 -4.61 -0.40 8.96
N ARG A 59 -4.35 0.76 9.58
CA ARG A 59 -3.13 1.07 10.35
C ARG A 59 -1.80 0.96 9.58
N ALA A 60 -1.82 0.96 8.24
CA ALA A 60 -0.60 0.97 7.44
C ALA A 60 0.19 2.27 7.63
N ASN A 61 1.51 2.20 7.51
CA ASN A 61 2.35 3.39 7.46
C ASN A 61 2.53 3.84 6.01
N LEU A 62 1.89 4.94 5.60
CA LEU A 62 1.98 5.55 4.26
C LEU A 62 2.74 6.88 4.30
N SER A 63 3.53 7.14 5.36
CA SER A 63 4.20 8.42 5.51
C SER A 63 5.13 8.70 4.33
N GLY A 64 4.97 9.85 3.68
CA GLY A 64 5.75 10.25 2.50
C GLY A 64 5.48 9.43 1.24
N ALA A 65 4.49 8.53 1.24
CA ALA A 65 4.14 7.76 0.05
C ALA A 65 3.50 8.66 -1.03
N ASP A 66 3.73 8.33 -2.30
CA ASP A 66 3.03 8.96 -3.42
C ASP A 66 1.76 8.17 -3.76
N LEU A 67 0.59 8.70 -3.42
CA LEU A 67 -0.72 8.10 -3.67
C LEU A 67 -1.46 8.79 -4.81
N THR A 68 -0.76 9.52 -5.69
CA THR A 68 -1.42 10.23 -6.79
C THR A 68 -2.13 9.27 -7.75
N HIS A 69 -3.33 9.63 -8.18
CA HIS A 69 -4.10 8.87 -9.19
C HIS A 69 -4.40 7.40 -8.84
N ILE A 70 -4.38 7.01 -7.57
CA ILE A 70 -4.77 5.66 -7.18
C ILE A 70 -6.28 5.42 -7.42
N ASP A 71 -6.64 4.18 -7.70
CA ASP A 71 -8.03 3.73 -7.51
C ASP A 71 -8.23 3.32 -6.05
N ALA A 72 -8.91 4.15 -5.28
CA ALA A 72 -9.17 3.91 -3.87
C ALA A 72 -10.54 3.25 -3.60
N PHE A 73 -11.27 2.78 -4.61
CA PHE A 73 -12.64 2.25 -4.44
C PHE A 73 -12.72 1.17 -3.37
N LYS A 74 -13.50 1.39 -2.30
CA LYS A 74 -13.66 0.49 -1.15
C LYS A 74 -12.36 0.17 -0.38
N THR A 75 -11.30 0.95 -0.54
CA THR A 75 -10.06 0.79 0.23
C THR A 75 -10.30 1.05 1.71
N ARG A 76 -9.73 0.20 2.58
CA ARG A 76 -9.79 0.35 4.04
C ARG A 76 -8.48 0.90 4.56
N TRP A 77 -8.40 2.20 4.79
CA TRP A 77 -7.22 2.91 5.29
C TRP A 77 -7.43 3.61 6.65
N GLN A 78 -8.45 3.20 7.42
CA GLN A 78 -8.70 3.78 8.74
C GLN A 78 -7.46 3.61 9.65
N GLY A 79 -7.02 4.73 10.23
CA GLY A 79 -5.84 4.77 11.10
C GLY A 79 -4.50 4.60 10.37
N ALA A 80 -4.48 4.62 9.02
CA ALA A 80 -3.23 4.69 8.29
C ALA A 80 -2.51 6.02 8.58
N ASN A 81 -1.18 5.98 8.67
CA ASN A 81 -0.36 7.17 8.81
C ASN A 81 -0.13 7.80 7.43
N LEU A 82 -0.72 8.96 7.18
CA LEU A 82 -0.61 9.70 5.91
C LEU A 82 0.29 10.93 6.02
N ASP A 83 1.13 11.03 7.07
CA ASP A 83 2.01 12.19 7.23
C ASP A 83 2.88 12.41 5.97
N ARG A 84 2.81 13.60 5.38
CA ARG A 84 3.50 13.98 4.13
C ARG A 84 3.19 13.11 2.90
N ALA A 85 2.17 12.26 2.95
CA ALA A 85 1.76 11.50 1.78
C ALA A 85 1.20 12.45 0.70
N ASN A 86 1.51 12.19 -0.57
CA ASN A 86 0.96 12.96 -1.68
C ASN A 86 -0.40 12.37 -2.09
N LEU A 87 -1.48 13.09 -1.81
CA LEU A 87 -2.87 12.67 -2.07
C LEU A 87 -3.50 13.39 -3.28
N ALA A 88 -2.70 14.03 -4.13
CA ALA A 88 -3.27 14.77 -5.25
C ALA A 88 -4.03 13.84 -6.21
N GLY A 89 -5.27 14.21 -6.53
CA GLY A 89 -6.12 13.43 -7.43
C GLY A 89 -6.68 12.13 -6.84
N VAL A 90 -6.54 11.89 -5.53
CA VAL A 90 -7.25 10.81 -4.84
C VAL A 90 -8.73 11.21 -4.68
N SER A 91 -9.65 10.39 -5.18
CA SER A 91 -11.11 10.61 -5.12
C SER A 91 -11.83 9.52 -4.33
#